data_AF-A0A3P6FJQ9-F1
#
_entry.id   AF-A0A3P6FJQ9-F1
#
_cell.length_a   1.000
_cell.length_b   1.000
_cell.length_c   1.000
_cell.angle_alpha   90.00
_cell.angle_beta   90.00
_cell.angle_gamma   90.00
#
_symmetry.space_group_name_H-M   'P 1'
#
loop_
_entity.id
_entity.type
_entity.pdbx_description
1 polymer ?
#
loop_
_entity_poly.entity_id
_entity_poly.type
_entity_poly.pdbx_seq_one_letter_code
_entity_poly.pdbx_strand_id
1 'polypeptide(L)'
;MPADIYVHRIGRTDRRGKTGVATTFINKNQSETTLLDLKHLLQEAKQRIPPVLVELNDPTMEEEAETIANASGVKMWQYLILEKTTLALVD
;
A
#
# COMPACT_ATOMS: atom_id res chain seq x y z
N MET A 1 -17.67 0.87 2.60
CA MET A 1 -18.32 1.60 1.48
C MET A 1 -17.54 1.24 0.23
N PRO A 2 -18.16 0.83 -0.88
CA PRO A 2 -17.40 0.48 -2.07
C PRO A 2 -16.59 1.68 -2.58
N ALA A 3 -15.34 1.45 -3.03
CA ALA A 3 -14.44 2.47 -3.55
C ALA A 3 -15.09 3.35 -4.64
N ASP A 4 -15.86 2.73 -5.52
CA ASP A 4 -16.57 3.42 -6.61
C ASP A 4 -17.52 4.51 -6.10
N ILE A 5 -18.21 4.28 -4.97
CA ILE A 5 -19.12 5.28 -4.41
C ILE A 5 -18.31 6.48 -3.87
N TYR A 6 -17.09 6.27 -3.38
CA TYR A 6 -16.23 7.36 -2.91
C TYR A 6 -15.76 8.24 -4.07
N VAL A 7 -15.34 7.63 -5.19
CA VAL A 7 -14.96 8.33 -6.42
C VAL A 7 -16.11 9.22 -6.92
N HIS A 8 -17.33 8.69 -6.97
CA HIS A 8 -18.51 9.47 -7.39
C HIS A 8 -18.80 10.68 -6.50
N ARG A 9 -18.46 10.61 -5.20
CA ARG A 9 -18.64 11.73 -4.26
C ARG A 9 -17.59 12.81 -4.47
N ILE A 10 -16.31 12.44 -4.54
CA ILE A 10 -15.23 13.41 -4.72
C ILE A 10 -15.23 14.00 -6.14
N GLY A 11 -15.71 13.27 -7.15
CA GLY A 11 -15.87 13.76 -8.52
C GLY A 11 -16.88 14.90 -8.71
N ARG A 12 -17.46 15.44 -7.63
CA ARG A 12 -18.31 16.64 -7.63
C ARG A 12 -17.53 17.92 -7.33
N THR A 13 -16.28 17.79 -6.86
CA THR A 13 -15.36 18.91 -6.65
C THR A 13 -14.54 19.18 -7.92
N ASP A 14 -13.92 20.37 -8.00
CA ASP A 14 -13.31 20.97 -9.21
C ASP A 14 -14.34 21.42 -10.26
N ARG A 15 -14.25 22.70 -10.66
CA ARG A 15 -14.99 23.27 -11.80
C ARG A 15 -14.14 24.34 -12.47
N ARG A 16 -14.18 24.35 -13.81
CA ARG A 16 -13.59 25.39 -14.67
C ARG A 16 -12.08 25.58 -14.45
N GLY A 17 -11.34 24.48 -14.29
CA GLY A 17 -9.88 24.49 -14.17
C GLY A 17 -9.36 24.95 -12.80
N LYS A 18 -10.18 24.79 -11.74
CA LYS A 18 -9.80 25.16 -10.37
C LYS A 18 -9.75 23.90 -9.52
N THR A 19 -8.59 23.61 -8.94
CA THR A 19 -8.39 22.46 -8.07
C THR A 19 -9.48 22.36 -6.99
N GLY A 20 -10.24 21.27 -7.05
CA GLY A 20 -11.24 20.94 -6.04
C GLY A 20 -10.60 20.36 -4.79
N VAL A 21 -11.23 20.61 -3.63
CA VAL A 21 -10.84 20.00 -2.35
C VAL A 21 -11.93 19.04 -1.92
N ALA A 22 -11.54 17.86 -1.45
CA ALA A 22 -12.40 16.89 -0.79
C ALA A 22 -11.80 16.54 0.57
N THR A 23 -12.60 16.64 1.63
CA THR A 23 -12.18 16.31 3.00
C THR A 23 -12.98 15.13 3.50
N THR A 24 -12.28 14.09 3.92
CA THR A 24 -12.89 12.82 4.34
C THR A 24 -12.57 12.58 5.82
N PHE A 25 -13.61 12.34 6.61
CA PHE A 25 -13.45 11.90 8.00
C PHE A 25 -13.41 10.37 8.03
N ILE A 26 -12.40 9.82 8.73
CA ILE A 26 -12.18 8.39 8.86
C ILE A 26 -12.25 8.03 10.35
N ASN A 27 -12.86 6.88 10.66
CA ASN A 27 -12.95 6.35 12.00
C ASN A 27 -12.41 4.90 12.02
N LYS A 28 -11.92 4.43 13.17
CA LYS A 28 -11.49 3.05 13.41
C LYS A 28 -12.61 2.01 13.22
N ASN A 29 -13.87 2.44 13.22
CA ASN A 29 -15.02 1.55 12.97
C ASN A 29 -15.26 1.27 11.46
N GLN A 30 -14.42 1.75 10.56
CA GLN A 30 -14.51 1.39 9.14
C GLN A 30 -13.86 0.02 8.90
N SER A 31 -14.36 -0.73 7.92
CA SER A 31 -13.73 -2.00 7.55
C SER A 31 -12.33 -1.76 7.00
N GLU A 32 -11.40 -2.65 7.34
CA GLU A 32 -10.02 -2.60 6.86
C GLU A 32 -9.94 -2.58 5.33
N THR A 33 -10.81 -3.35 4.66
CA THR A 33 -10.98 -3.34 3.21
C THR A 33 -11.28 -1.94 2.64
N THR A 34 -12.17 -1.17 3.28
CA THR A 34 -12.51 0.19 2.83
C THR A 34 -11.31 1.14 3.00
N LEU A 35 -10.47 0.92 4.02
CA LEU A 35 -9.30 1.74 4.28
C LEU A 35 -8.15 1.41 3.32
N LEU A 36 -7.96 0.13 2.99
CA LEU A 36 -7.02 -0.34 1.97
C LEU A 36 -7.40 0.19 0.59
N ASP A 37 -8.68 0.09 0.20
CA ASP A 37 -9.18 0.67 -1.05
C ASP A 37 -8.88 2.17 -1.14
N LEU A 38 -9.10 2.92 -0.04
CA LEU A 38 -8.79 4.34 0.02
C LEU A 38 -7.28 4.60 -0.09
N LYS A 39 -6.45 3.79 0.56
CA LYS A 39 -4.98 3.88 0.48
C LYS A 39 -4.51 3.71 -0.97
N HIS A 40 -4.99 2.69 -1.67
CA HIS A 40 -4.63 2.43 -3.07
C HIS A 40 -5.09 3.54 -4.00
N LEU A 41 -6.31 4.06 -3.79
CA LEU A 41 -6.81 5.20 -4.56
C LEU A 41 -5.93 6.45 -4.39
N LEU A 42 -5.50 6.75 -3.17
CA LEU A 42 -4.62 7.89 -2.91
C LEU A 42 -3.22 7.69 -3.50
N GLN A 43 -2.70 6.45 -3.49
CA GLN A 43 -1.43 6.09 -4.12
C GLN A 43 -1.46 6.27 -5.64
N GLU A 44 -2.49 5.72 -6.30
CA GLU A 44 -2.68 5.84 -7.75
C GLU A 44 -2.82 7.31 -8.19
N ALA A 45 -3.57 8.10 -7.41
CA ALA A 45 -3.73 9.53 -7.62
C ALA A 45 -2.49 10.37 -7.22
N LYS A 46 -1.40 9.75 -6.75
CA LYS A 46 -0.17 10.40 -6.28
C LYS A 46 -0.40 11.45 -5.19
N GLN A 47 -1.40 11.23 -4.35
CA GLN A 47 -1.72 12.11 -3.23
C GLN A 47 -0.89 11.77 -2.00
N ARG A 48 -0.77 12.73 -1.08
CA ARG A 48 -0.13 12.48 0.23
C ARG A 48 -0.99 11.51 1.03
N ILE A 49 -0.38 10.39 1.42
CA ILE A 49 -1.04 9.36 2.24
C ILE A 49 -0.90 9.74 3.72
N PRO A 50 -2.01 9.85 4.48
CA PRO A 50 -1.97 10.04 5.93
C PRO A 50 -1.29 8.86 6.64
N PRO A 51 -0.53 9.08 7.74
CA PRO A 51 0.17 8.01 8.46
C PRO A 51 -0.73 6.83 8.87
N VAL A 52 -1.97 7.12 9.28
CA VAL A 52 -2.96 6.10 9.67
C VAL A 52 -3.28 5.09 8.55
N LEU A 53 -3.11 5.47 7.27
CA LEU A 53 -3.30 4.56 6.14
C LEU A 53 -1.99 3.90 5.69
N VAL A 54 -0.83 4.49 6.02
CA VAL A 54 0.49 3.92 5.71
C VAL A 54 0.74 2.67 6.54
N GLU A 55 0.34 2.70 7.81
CA GLU A 55 0.50 1.59 8.76
C GLU A 55 -0.37 0.37 8.44
N LEU A 56 -1.36 0.50 7.55
CA LEU A 56 -2.20 -0.61 7.14
C LEU A 56 -1.41 -1.57 6.26
N ASN A 57 -1.31 -2.82 6.69
CA ASN A 57 -0.65 -3.85 5.92
C ASN A 57 -1.58 -4.35 4.80
N ASP A 58 -1.02 -4.50 3.60
CA ASP A 58 -1.77 -5.07 2.48
C ASP A 58 -1.26 -6.48 2.21
N PRO A 59 -2.04 -7.53 2.51
CA PRO A 59 -1.62 -8.91 2.30
C PRO A 59 -1.37 -9.22 0.81
N THR A 60 -1.99 -8.48 -0.12
CA THR A 60 -1.80 -8.72 -1.56
C THR A 60 -0.43 -8.26 -2.04
N MET A 61 0.10 -7.16 -1.48
CA MET A 61 1.44 -6.66 -1.80
C MET A 61 2.55 -7.57 -1.26
N GLU A 62 2.32 -8.24 -0.12
CA GLU A 62 3.27 -9.22 0.44
C GLU A 62 3.40 -10.44 -0.47
N GLU A 63 2.28 -10.98 -0.98
CA GLU A 63 2.29 -12.10 -1.92
C GLU A 63 2.98 -11.73 -3.25
N GLU A 64 2.72 -10.54 -3.79
CA GLU A 64 3.39 -10.05 -5.00
C GLU A 64 4.90 -9.85 -4.78
N ALA A 65 5.30 -9.25 -3.66
CA ALA A 65 6.71 -9.07 -3.32
C ALA A 65 7.42 -10.42 -3.10
N GLU A 66 6.74 -11.40 -2.50
CA GLU A 66 7.28 -12.75 -2.33
C GLU A 66 7.41 -13.48 -3.66
N THR A 67 6.40 -13.44 -4.54
CA THR A 67 6.49 -14.05 -5.86
C THR A 67 7.57 -13.39 -6.73
N ILE A 68 7.69 -12.06 -6.71
CA ILE A 68 8.76 -11.34 -7.41
C ILE A 68 10.13 -11.68 -6.81
N ALA A 69 10.26 -11.76 -5.48
CA ALA A 69 11.52 -12.11 -4.83
C ALA A 69 11.92 -13.57 -5.09
N ASN A 70 10.95 -14.48 -5.13
CA ASN A 70 11.13 -15.89 -5.45
C ASN A 70 11.46 -16.07 -6.95
N ALA A 71 10.83 -15.30 -7.84
CA ALA A 71 11.07 -15.34 -9.29
C ALA A 71 12.37 -14.63 -9.71
N SER A 72 12.75 -13.56 -9.01
CA SER A 72 14.00 -12.81 -9.28
C SER A 72 15.24 -13.51 -8.69
N GLY A 73 15.06 -14.56 -7.89
CA GLY A 73 16.15 -15.31 -7.25
C GLY A 73 16.91 -14.53 -6.18
N VAL A 74 16.65 -13.23 -5.99
CA VAL A 74 17.41 -12.36 -5.07
C VAL A 74 17.29 -12.84 -3.62
N LYS A 75 16.11 -13.35 -3.21
CA LYS A 75 15.92 -13.96 -1.87
C LYS A 75 16.84 -15.16 -1.65
N MET A 76 17.02 -16.03 -2.66
CA MET A 76 17.91 -17.19 -2.57
C MET A 76 19.36 -16.74 -2.33
N TRP A 77 19.84 -15.75 -3.11
CA TRP A 77 21.21 -15.26 -2.97
C TRP A 77 21.46 -14.60 -1.61
N GLN A 78 20.48 -13.86 -1.07
CA GLN A 78 20.57 -13.28 0.27
C GLN A 78 20.65 -14.36 1.37
N TYR A 79 19.84 -15.42 1.29
CA TYR A 79 19.90 -16.56 2.21
C TYR A 79 21.23 -17.32 2.10
N LEU A 80 21.73 -17.56 0.89
CA LEU A 80 22.99 -18.26 0.67
C LEU A 80 24.20 -17.45 1.20
N ILE A 81 24.17 -16.12 1.08
CA ILE A 81 25.19 -15.23 1.64
C ILE A 81 25.14 -15.25 3.18
N LEU A 82 23.94 -15.20 3.77
CA LEU A 82 23.77 -15.27 5.23
C LEU A 82 24.30 -16.61 5.77
N GLU A 83 23.92 -17.74 5.16
CA GLU A 83 24.34 -19.07 5.59
C GLU A 83 25.87 -19.24 5.54
N LYS A 84 26.51 -18.78 4.45
CA LYS A 84 27.99 -18.79 4.32
C LYS A 84 28.69 -17.91 5.35
N THR A 85 28.07 -16.81 5.78
CA THR A 85 28.66 -15.89 6.76
C THR A 85 28.51 -16.43 8.18
N THR A 86 27.39 -17.09 8.51
CA THR A 86 27.23 -17.78 9.80
C THR A 86 28.19 -18.95 9.97
N LEU A 87 28.48 -19.71 8.92
CA LEU A 87 29.44 -20.81 9.00
C LEU A 87 30.86 -20.33 9.35
N ALA A 88 31.25 -19.15 8.84
CA ALA A 88 32.55 -18.53 9.11
C ALA A 88 32.69 -17.92 10.52
N LEU A 89 31.63 -17.92 11.33
CA LEU A 89 31.62 -17.39 12.70
C LEU A 89 31.54 -18.49 13.77
N VAL A 90 31.45 -19.76 13.37
CA VAL A 90 31.36 -20.93 14.28
C VAL A 90 32.66 -21.75 14.31
N ASP A 91 33.67 -21.37 13.52
CA ASP A 91 35.06 -21.86 13.60
C ASP A 91 35.97 -20.86 14.34
#